data_AF-A0A919D6G3-F1
#
_entry.id   AF-A0A919D6G3-F1
#
_cell.length_a   1.000
_cell.length_b   1.000
_cell.length_c   1.000
_cell.angle_alpha   90.00
_cell.angle_beta   90.00
_cell.angle_gamma   90.00
#
_symmetry.space_group_name_H-M   'P 1'
#
loop_
_entity.id
_entity.type
_entity.pdbx_description
1 polymer ?
#
loop_
_entity_poly.entity_id
_entity_poly.type
_entity_poly.pdbx_seq_one_letter_code
_entity_poly.pdbx_strand_id
1 'polypeptide(L)'
;MEAGGDLSIGPWVLVIHRCAEQPGGMGTLHSALVLITVACVVVFVAAWIVGAVYFGVKSQRGARGWARGLRRSLPRRLLLIAGVAVFSALVGHSQGLWRHLRYWQPETAVPGVLLAVASTALLLWARWVLGTMWASVPTVQEHHELRTDGPYRLVRHPIYTGLLGLIVGAMLACGFGVWIACLVVAVPWLLRRVRVEDGLMAAQFGAAYDAYRAEVPALIPRIRPAARARGRRPPGAPSMG
;
A
#
# COMPACT_ATOMS: atom_id res chain seq x y z
N MET A 1 -24.34 -44.27 -8.67
CA MET A 1 -22.99 -43.73 -8.45
C MET A 1 -22.84 -42.55 -9.41
N GLU A 2 -23.26 -41.36 -8.99
CA GLU A 2 -22.91 -40.11 -9.67
C GLU A 2 -22.62 -39.05 -8.61
N ALA A 3 -21.43 -38.48 -8.74
CA ALA A 3 -20.84 -37.53 -7.83
C ALA A 3 -21.26 -36.11 -8.23
N GLY A 4 -21.96 -35.40 -7.34
CA GLY A 4 -22.20 -33.96 -7.44
C GLY A 4 -21.42 -33.25 -6.35
N GLY A 5 -20.11 -33.05 -6.57
CA GLY A 5 -19.26 -32.28 -5.67
C GLY A 5 -19.65 -30.81 -5.73
N ASP A 6 -20.43 -30.38 -4.74
CA ASP A 6 -20.80 -28.99 -4.51
C ASP A 6 -19.54 -28.23 -4.03
N LEU A 7 -18.73 -27.80 -4.99
CA LEU A 7 -17.59 -26.92 -4.78
C LEU A 7 -18.15 -25.56 -4.37
N SER A 8 -18.24 -25.36 -3.06
CA SER A 8 -18.46 -24.08 -2.37
C SER A 8 -17.66 -22.96 -3.01
N ILE A 9 -18.28 -22.29 -3.98
CA ILE A 9 -17.77 -21.08 -4.59
C ILE A 9 -17.94 -20.00 -3.52
N GLY A 10 -16.83 -19.56 -2.93
CA GLY A 10 -16.84 -18.64 -1.80
C GLY A 10 -17.69 -17.38 -2.04
N PRO A 11 -18.25 -16.77 -0.98
CA PRO A 11 -19.22 -15.66 -1.07
C PRO A 11 -18.73 -14.45 -1.89
N TRP A 12 -17.42 -14.33 -2.12
CA TRP A 12 -16.81 -13.28 -2.93
C TRP A 12 -17.10 -13.41 -4.43
N VAL A 13 -17.19 -14.63 -4.99
CA VAL A 13 -17.48 -14.81 -6.42
C VAL A 13 -18.92 -14.43 -6.75
N LEU A 14 -19.85 -14.72 -5.83
CA LEU A 14 -21.25 -14.31 -5.92
C LEU A 14 -21.42 -12.79 -5.85
N VAL A 15 -20.58 -12.08 -5.07
CA VAL A 15 -20.60 -10.61 -5.02
C VAL A 15 -20.10 -10.01 -6.35
N ILE A 16 -19.08 -10.61 -6.97
CA ILE A 16 -18.54 -10.18 -8.27
C ILE A 16 -19.56 -10.44 -9.38
N HIS A 17 -20.14 -11.65 -9.45
CA HIS A 17 -21.14 -12.00 -10.45
C HIS A 17 -22.39 -11.13 -10.35
N ARG A 18 -22.88 -10.87 -9.14
CA ARG A 18 -24.13 -10.11 -8.94
C ARG A 18 -23.95 -8.59 -9.13
N CYS A 19 -22.72 -8.08 -9.17
CA CYS A 19 -22.44 -6.71 -9.63
C CYS A 19 -22.46 -6.60 -11.17
N ALA A 20 -22.22 -7.68 -11.90
CA ALA A 20 -22.20 -7.68 -13.37
C ALA A 20 -23.60 -7.70 -14.01
N GLU A 21 -24.63 -8.14 -13.29
CA GLU A 21 -25.99 -8.36 -13.81
C GLU A 21 -27.00 -7.26 -13.39
N GLN A 22 -26.74 -5.99 -13.70
CA GLN A 22 -27.80 -4.96 -13.68
C GLN A 22 -27.99 -4.38 -15.09
N PRO A 23 -29.18 -4.57 -15.71
CA PRO A 23 -29.46 -4.10 -17.06
C PRO A 23 -29.87 -2.62 -17.05
N GLY A 24 -29.02 -1.77 -17.61
CA GLY A 24 -29.24 -0.33 -17.84
C GLY A 24 -27.90 0.39 -17.97
N GLY A 25 -27.75 1.36 -18.87
CA GLY A 25 -26.44 2.00 -19.19
C GLY A 25 -25.66 2.61 -18.01
N MET A 26 -26.30 2.84 -16.85
CA MET A 26 -25.64 3.20 -15.59
C MET A 26 -24.92 2.01 -14.90
N GLY A 27 -25.39 0.79 -15.13
CA GLY A 27 -24.75 -0.45 -14.66
C GLY A 27 -23.41 -0.70 -15.36
N THR A 28 -23.24 -0.30 -16.61
CA THR A 28 -21.98 -0.47 -17.35
C THR A 28 -20.88 0.45 -16.81
N LEU A 29 -21.19 1.72 -16.55
CA LEU A 29 -20.23 2.67 -15.98
C LEU A 29 -19.86 2.29 -14.54
N HIS A 30 -20.84 1.95 -13.71
CA HIS A 30 -20.61 1.47 -12.35
C HIS A 30 -19.69 0.23 -12.35
N SER A 31 -20.03 -0.78 -13.15
CA SER A 31 -19.25 -2.01 -13.27
C SER A 31 -17.84 -1.75 -13.79
N ALA A 32 -17.67 -0.83 -14.75
CA ALA A 32 -16.35 -0.45 -15.25
C ALA A 32 -15.49 0.23 -14.19
N LEU A 33 -16.04 1.20 -13.43
CA LEU A 33 -15.32 1.90 -12.37
C LEU A 33 -14.93 0.97 -11.21
N VAL A 34 -15.83 0.05 -10.84
CA VAL A 34 -15.54 -0.99 -9.86
C VAL A 34 -14.45 -1.93 -10.37
N LEU A 35 -14.52 -2.37 -11.63
CA LEU A 35 -13.52 -3.26 -12.23
C LEU A 35 -12.13 -2.62 -12.23
N ILE A 36 -12.01 -1.34 -12.59
CA ILE A 36 -10.73 -0.61 -12.55
C ILE A 36 -10.18 -0.55 -11.13
N THR A 37 -11.04 -0.26 -10.15
CA THR A 37 -10.65 -0.22 -8.73
C THR A 37 -10.17 -1.58 -8.24
N VAL A 38 -10.87 -2.66 -8.58
CA VAL A 38 -10.48 -4.03 -8.25
C VAL A 38 -9.16 -4.38 -8.91
N ALA A 39 -8.97 -4.02 -10.19
CA ALA A 39 -7.71 -4.23 -10.90
C ALA A 39 -6.54 -3.53 -10.20
N CYS A 40 -6.73 -2.28 -9.72
CA CYS A 40 -5.72 -1.56 -8.94
C CYS A 40 -5.32 -2.32 -7.66
N VAL A 41 -6.30 -2.84 -6.92
CA VAL A 41 -6.06 -3.64 -5.71
C VAL A 41 -5.33 -4.95 -6.04
N VAL A 42 -5.74 -5.64 -7.11
CA VAL A 42 -5.09 -6.89 -7.56
C VAL A 42 -3.64 -6.63 -7.97
N VAL A 43 -3.39 -5.56 -8.73
CA VAL A 43 -2.03 -5.15 -9.13
C VAL A 43 -1.17 -4.84 -7.91
N PHE A 44 -1.70 -4.12 -6.91
CA PHE A 44 -1.02 -3.88 -5.65
C PHE A 44 -0.61 -5.18 -4.94
N VAL A 45 -1.57 -6.10 -4.76
CA VAL A 45 -1.34 -7.38 -4.09
C VAL A 45 -0.31 -8.22 -4.86
N ALA A 46 -0.45 -8.32 -6.17
CA ALA A 46 0.47 -9.04 -7.04
C ALA A 46 1.90 -8.47 -6.95
N ALA A 47 2.05 -7.14 -7.04
CA ALA A 47 3.35 -6.48 -6.92
C ALA A 47 4.01 -6.75 -5.56
N TRP A 48 3.23 -6.81 -4.47
CA TRP A 48 3.74 -7.13 -3.14
C TRP A 48 4.17 -8.58 -2.99
N ILE A 49 3.40 -9.52 -3.55
CA ILE A 49 3.74 -10.95 -3.55
C ILE A 49 5.01 -11.19 -4.38
N VAL A 50 5.04 -10.67 -5.61
CA VAL A 50 6.20 -10.79 -6.51
C VAL A 50 7.43 -10.17 -5.86
N GLY A 51 7.30 -8.99 -5.27
CA GLY A 51 8.39 -8.36 -4.51
C GLY A 51 8.85 -9.23 -3.34
N ALA A 52 7.93 -9.73 -2.51
CA ALA A 52 8.28 -10.57 -1.36
C ALA A 52 9.03 -11.86 -1.77
N VAL A 53 8.65 -12.47 -2.89
CA VAL A 53 9.31 -13.65 -3.46
C VAL A 53 10.68 -13.27 -4.05
N TYR A 54 10.74 -12.26 -4.92
CA TYR A 54 11.97 -11.83 -5.59
C TYR A 54 13.07 -11.44 -4.60
N PHE A 55 12.77 -10.54 -3.65
CA PHE A 55 13.75 -10.10 -2.64
C PHE A 55 14.01 -11.16 -1.57
N GLY A 56 13.07 -12.07 -1.39
CA GLY A 56 13.27 -13.25 -0.58
C GLY A 56 14.37 -14.15 -1.14
N VAL A 57 14.24 -14.52 -2.41
CA VAL A 57 15.19 -15.38 -3.12
C VAL A 57 16.54 -14.69 -3.32
N LYS A 58 16.55 -13.38 -3.59
CA LYS A 58 17.77 -12.58 -3.83
C LYS A 58 18.47 -12.09 -2.55
N SER A 59 17.94 -12.34 -1.36
CA SER A 59 18.56 -11.91 -0.10
C SER A 59 19.91 -12.62 0.12
N GLN A 60 20.91 -11.91 0.66
CA GLN A 60 22.28 -12.40 0.91
C GLN A 60 22.39 -13.70 1.73
N ARG A 61 21.29 -14.15 2.35
CA ARG A 61 21.23 -15.39 3.15
C ARG A 61 20.87 -16.64 2.33
N GLY A 62 20.64 -16.52 1.02
CA GLY A 62 20.20 -17.60 0.13
C GLY A 62 18.80 -18.16 0.45
N ALA A 63 18.30 -19.09 -0.36
CA ALA A 63 16.95 -19.66 -0.24
C ALA A 63 16.68 -20.29 1.16
N ARG A 64 17.69 -20.95 1.74
CA ARG A 64 17.61 -21.56 3.10
C ARG A 64 17.58 -20.52 4.22
N GLY A 65 18.23 -19.37 4.04
CA GLY A 65 18.16 -18.24 4.98
C GLY A 65 16.83 -17.48 4.89
N TRP A 66 16.29 -17.33 3.68
CA TRP A 66 14.94 -16.81 3.46
C TRP A 66 13.87 -17.71 4.09
N ALA A 67 13.92 -19.03 3.89
CA ALA A 67 12.97 -19.96 4.49
C ALA A 67 12.98 -19.90 6.03
N ARG A 68 14.15 -19.77 6.66
CA ARG A 68 14.28 -19.57 8.12
C ARG A 68 13.73 -18.22 8.58
N GLY A 69 13.96 -17.13 7.83
CA GLY A 69 13.40 -15.81 8.12
C GLY A 69 11.87 -15.76 7.94
N LEU A 70 11.36 -16.44 6.91
CA LEU A 70 9.94 -16.65 6.69
C LEU A 70 9.34 -17.44 7.85
N ARG A 71 9.98 -18.53 8.29
CA ARG A 71 9.53 -19.34 9.45
C ARG A 71 9.52 -18.57 10.77
N ARG A 72 10.51 -17.68 11.00
CA ARG A 72 10.55 -16.82 12.20
C ARG A 72 9.51 -15.70 12.20
N SER A 73 9.22 -15.13 11.02
CA SER A 73 8.17 -14.11 10.86
C SER A 73 6.77 -14.70 10.59
N LEU A 74 6.69 -16.01 10.34
CA LEU A 74 5.48 -16.77 10.05
C LEU A 74 4.39 -16.56 11.09
N PRO A 75 4.62 -16.70 12.42
CA PRO A 75 3.53 -16.54 13.39
C PRO A 75 2.94 -15.14 13.35
N ARG A 76 3.77 -14.09 13.24
CA ARG A 76 3.32 -12.71 13.10
C ARG A 76 2.59 -12.46 11.78
N ARG A 77 3.06 -13.05 10.67
CA ARG A 77 2.40 -12.94 9.35
C ARG A 77 1.08 -13.70 9.33
N LEU A 78 1.02 -14.88 9.91
CA LEU A 78 -0.19 -15.70 10.05
C LEU A 78 -1.21 -15.02 10.96
N LEU A 79 -0.79 -14.38 12.06
CA LEU A 79 -1.66 -13.55 12.90
C LEU A 79 -2.24 -12.36 12.13
N LEU A 80 -1.44 -11.70 11.29
CA LEU A 80 -1.93 -10.62 10.43
C LEU A 80 -2.88 -11.12 9.34
N ILE A 81 -2.55 -12.23 8.67
CA ILE A 81 -3.40 -12.85 7.65
C ILE A 81 -4.71 -13.34 8.28
N ALA A 82 -4.64 -14.01 9.43
CA ALA A 82 -5.80 -14.44 10.19
C ALA A 82 -6.63 -13.25 10.67
N GLY A 83 -6.00 -12.17 11.15
CA GLY A 83 -6.68 -10.93 11.51
C GLY A 83 -7.39 -10.28 10.32
N VAL A 84 -6.75 -10.22 9.15
CA VAL A 84 -7.37 -9.73 7.90
C VAL A 84 -8.48 -10.66 7.43
N ALA A 85 -8.31 -11.98 7.54
CA ALA A 85 -9.31 -12.97 7.14
C ALA A 85 -10.52 -12.95 8.08
N VAL A 86 -10.32 -12.84 9.39
CA VAL A 86 -11.39 -12.66 10.39
C VAL A 86 -12.08 -11.33 10.17
N PHE A 87 -11.35 -10.22 9.96
CA PHE A 87 -11.93 -8.94 9.62
C PHE A 87 -12.77 -9.03 8.33
N SER A 88 -12.26 -9.68 7.30
CA SER A 88 -12.96 -9.90 6.03
C SER A 88 -14.19 -10.80 6.18
N ALA A 89 -14.13 -11.82 7.04
CA ALA A 89 -15.24 -12.71 7.36
C ALA A 89 -16.31 -12.00 8.19
N LEU A 90 -15.92 -11.19 9.17
CA LEU A 90 -16.83 -10.36 9.97
C LEU A 90 -17.54 -9.31 9.11
N VAL A 91 -16.80 -8.66 8.20
CA VAL A 91 -17.36 -7.75 7.19
C VAL A 91 -18.29 -8.50 6.21
N GLY A 92 -17.89 -9.70 5.78
CA GLY A 92 -18.68 -10.58 4.91
C GLY A 92 -19.96 -11.10 5.56
N HIS A 93 -19.94 -11.32 6.87
CA HIS A 93 -21.09 -11.73 7.66
C HIS A 93 -22.03 -10.55 7.93
N SER A 94 -21.50 -9.34 8.09
CA SER A 94 -22.25 -8.10 8.33
C SER A 94 -22.66 -7.35 7.05
N GLN A 95 -22.66 -8.00 5.89
CA GLN A 95 -23.01 -7.36 4.59
C GLN A 95 -24.40 -6.72 4.59
N GLY A 96 -25.34 -7.22 5.39
CA GLY A 96 -26.65 -6.59 5.59
C GLY A 96 -26.54 -5.18 6.19
N LEU A 97 -25.69 -5.00 7.20
CA LEU A 97 -25.43 -3.70 7.84
C LEU A 97 -24.73 -2.74 6.86
N TRP A 98 -23.72 -3.23 6.13
CA TRP A 98 -22.95 -2.40 5.20
C TRP A 98 -23.71 -2.02 3.93
N ARG A 99 -24.72 -2.81 3.52
CA ARG A 99 -25.57 -2.50 2.37
C ARG A 99 -26.32 -1.18 2.55
N HIS A 100 -26.79 -0.88 3.76
CA HIS A 100 -27.47 0.39 4.07
C HIS A 100 -26.53 1.59 4.10
N LEU A 101 -25.23 1.34 4.35
CA LEU A 101 -24.16 2.35 4.34
C LEU A 101 -23.45 2.44 2.98
N ARG A 102 -23.91 1.70 1.96
CA ARG A 102 -23.37 1.75 0.61
C ARG A 102 -23.99 2.91 -0.16
N TYR A 103 -23.71 4.12 0.32
CA TYR A 103 -24.05 5.35 -0.39
C TYR A 103 -23.06 5.51 -1.55
N TRP A 104 -23.56 5.35 -2.78
CA TRP A 104 -22.79 5.49 -4.01
C TRP A 104 -23.39 6.62 -4.84
N GLN A 105 -22.54 7.58 -5.21
CA GLN A 105 -22.90 8.65 -6.13
C GLN A 105 -21.91 8.66 -7.29
N PRO A 106 -22.38 8.83 -8.55
CA PRO A 106 -21.50 8.84 -9.72
C PRO A 106 -20.48 9.99 -9.64
N GLU A 107 -20.85 11.11 -9.02
CA GLU A 107 -19.99 12.28 -8.82
C GLU A 107 -18.77 11.99 -7.93
N THR A 108 -18.91 11.08 -6.95
CA THR A 108 -17.78 10.66 -6.10
C THR A 108 -17.00 9.50 -6.70
N ALA A 109 -17.63 8.72 -7.58
CA ALA A 109 -17.05 7.49 -8.09
C ALA A 109 -15.86 7.76 -9.05
N VAL A 110 -16.03 8.70 -9.99
CA VAL A 110 -14.97 9.09 -10.93
C VAL A 110 -13.70 9.60 -10.23
N PRO A 111 -13.76 10.62 -9.34
CA PRO A 111 -12.57 11.06 -8.60
C PRO A 111 -12.01 9.96 -7.69
N GLY A 112 -12.85 9.07 -7.16
CA GLY A 112 -12.40 7.89 -6.42
C GLY A 112 -11.52 6.95 -7.24
N VAL A 113 -11.95 6.61 -8.47
CA VAL A 113 -11.16 5.77 -9.38
C VAL A 113 -9.86 6.46 -9.80
N LEU A 114 -9.91 7.75 -10.13
CA LEU A 114 -8.70 8.51 -10.48
C LEU A 114 -7.69 8.52 -9.32
N LEU A 115 -8.18 8.70 -8.09
CA LEU A 115 -7.35 8.61 -6.89
C LEU A 115 -6.76 7.21 -6.72
N ALA A 116 -7.54 6.14 -6.91
CA ALA A 116 -7.07 4.76 -6.81
C ALA A 116 -5.97 4.44 -7.84
N VAL A 117 -6.14 4.89 -9.08
CA VAL A 117 -5.14 4.74 -10.16
C VAL A 117 -3.87 5.52 -9.82
N ALA A 118 -3.98 6.80 -9.47
CA ALA A 118 -2.84 7.64 -9.10
C ALA A 118 -2.07 7.07 -7.89
N SER A 119 -2.80 6.57 -6.91
CA SER A 119 -2.23 5.93 -5.72
C SER A 119 -1.49 4.64 -6.05
N THR A 120 -2.04 3.85 -6.98
CA THR A 120 -1.39 2.63 -7.49
C THR A 120 -0.14 2.96 -8.31
N ALA A 121 -0.16 4.01 -9.11
CA ALA A 121 1.04 4.47 -9.80
C ALA A 121 2.12 4.92 -8.81
N LEU A 122 1.76 5.71 -7.79
CA LEU A 122 2.69 6.18 -6.75
C LEU A 122 3.32 5.03 -5.98
N LEU A 123 2.53 4.03 -5.57
CA LEU A 123 3.07 2.90 -4.81
C LEU A 123 4.03 2.06 -5.67
N LEU A 124 3.71 1.84 -6.95
CA LEU A 124 4.56 1.08 -7.87
C LEU A 124 5.86 1.85 -8.17
N TRP A 125 5.77 3.16 -8.36
CA TRP A 125 6.93 4.02 -8.54
C TRP A 125 7.83 4.01 -7.30
N ALA A 126 7.25 4.17 -6.11
CA ALA A 126 7.97 4.09 -4.85
C ALA A 126 8.62 2.74 -4.65
N ARG A 127 7.92 1.67 -5.02
CA ARG A 127 8.42 0.30 -4.91
C ARG A 127 9.58 0.04 -5.86
N TRP A 128 9.51 0.59 -7.07
CA TRP A 128 10.55 0.47 -8.08
C TRP A 128 11.80 1.24 -7.68
N VAL A 129 11.65 2.50 -7.22
CA VAL A 129 12.77 3.32 -6.72
C VAL A 129 13.44 2.67 -5.51
N LEU A 130 12.67 2.09 -4.58
CA LEU A 130 13.21 1.41 -3.42
C LEU A 130 13.98 0.11 -3.77
N GLY A 131 13.65 -0.51 -4.91
CA GLY A 131 14.45 -1.56 -5.54
C GLY A 131 14.93 -2.64 -4.58
N THR A 132 16.24 -2.93 -4.63
CA THR A 132 16.98 -3.92 -3.83
C THR A 132 17.27 -3.52 -2.39
N MET A 133 17.02 -2.27 -2.00
CA MET A 133 17.21 -1.84 -0.61
C MET A 133 16.03 -2.17 0.30
N TRP A 134 14.95 -2.74 -0.23
CA TRP A 134 13.80 -3.16 0.57
C TRP A 134 14.11 -4.42 1.41
N ALA A 135 14.35 -4.21 2.70
CA ALA A 135 14.46 -5.29 3.66
C ALA A 135 13.09 -5.56 4.32
N SER A 136 12.59 -6.79 4.23
CA SER A 136 11.33 -7.21 4.90
C SER A 136 11.42 -7.25 6.43
N VAL A 137 12.62 -7.02 6.96
CA VAL A 137 12.95 -6.83 8.37
C VAL A 137 13.75 -5.53 8.43
N PRO A 138 13.50 -4.61 9.39
CA PRO A 138 14.39 -3.47 9.62
C PRO A 138 15.71 -4.03 10.14
N THR A 139 16.60 -4.40 9.22
CA THR A 139 17.96 -4.82 9.50
C THR A 139 18.85 -3.90 8.70
N VAL A 140 19.75 -3.23 9.42
CA VAL A 140 20.85 -2.43 8.89
C VAL A 140 21.57 -3.28 7.84
N GLN A 141 21.43 -2.90 6.57
CA GLN A 141 22.37 -3.34 5.54
C GLN A 141 23.50 -2.32 5.55
N GLU A 142 24.75 -2.77 5.48
CA GLU A 142 25.97 -1.95 5.63
C GLU A 142 26.12 -0.82 4.59
N HIS A 143 25.22 -0.74 3.61
CA HIS A 143 25.17 0.32 2.59
C HIS A 143 23.75 0.88 2.42
N HIS A 144 23.03 1.12 3.53
CA HIS A 144 21.76 1.85 3.46
C HIS A 144 22.08 3.33 3.21
N GLU A 145 21.91 3.79 1.97
CA GLU A 145 21.92 5.22 1.64
C GLU A 145 20.53 5.81 1.87
N LEU A 146 20.48 7.04 2.38
CA LEU A 146 19.23 7.76 2.55
C LEU A 146 18.65 8.13 1.18
N ARG A 147 17.61 7.40 0.77
CA ARG A 147 16.90 7.65 -0.50
C ARG A 147 16.02 8.88 -0.39
N THR A 148 16.43 9.95 -1.07
CA THR A 148 15.67 11.20 -1.17
C THR A 148 15.30 11.52 -2.62
N ASP A 149 15.28 10.54 -3.51
CA ASP A 149 15.01 10.68 -4.94
C ASP A 149 13.63 10.14 -5.35
N GLY A 150 13.19 10.47 -6.56
CA GLY A 150 11.90 10.04 -7.11
C GLY A 150 10.71 10.43 -6.21
N PRO A 151 9.82 9.48 -5.83
CA PRO A 151 8.63 9.77 -5.04
C PRO A 151 8.94 10.14 -3.59
N TYR A 152 10.15 9.79 -3.10
CA TYR A 152 10.61 10.18 -1.77
C TYR A 152 10.90 11.69 -1.67
N ARG A 153 10.98 12.41 -2.79
CA ARG A 153 11.02 13.89 -2.79
C ARG A 153 9.69 14.54 -2.49
N LEU A 154 8.59 13.82 -2.74
CA LEU A 154 7.23 14.33 -2.57
C LEU A 154 6.73 14.12 -1.15
N VAL A 155 6.95 12.90 -0.64
CA VAL A 155 6.56 12.46 0.69
C VAL A 155 7.58 11.43 1.19
N ARG A 156 7.83 11.37 2.50
CA ARG A 156 8.80 10.42 3.07
C ARG A 156 8.33 8.97 2.99
N HIS A 157 7.02 8.77 3.02
CA HIS A 157 6.38 7.45 2.99
C HIS A 157 5.43 7.29 1.80
N PRO A 158 5.94 7.29 0.55
CA PRO A 158 5.10 7.27 -0.65
C PRO A 158 4.31 5.97 -0.80
N ILE A 159 4.83 4.84 -0.32
CA ILE A 159 4.09 3.57 -0.26
C ILE A 159 2.86 3.67 0.65
N TYR A 160 3.01 4.26 1.84
CA TYR A 160 1.90 4.43 2.77
C TYR A 160 0.89 5.47 2.30
N THR A 161 1.38 6.50 1.62
CA THR A 161 0.55 7.49 0.94
C THR A 161 -0.30 6.83 -0.15
N GLY A 162 0.32 6.02 -1.01
CA GLY A 162 -0.38 5.24 -2.03
C GLY A 162 -1.37 4.24 -1.43
N LEU A 163 -1.02 3.56 -0.34
CA LEU A 163 -1.95 2.64 0.31
C LEU A 163 -3.18 3.37 0.87
N LEU A 164 -2.99 4.50 1.57
CA LEU A 164 -4.09 5.28 2.11
C LEU A 164 -4.97 5.86 0.98
N GLY A 165 -4.34 6.39 -0.06
CA GLY A 165 -5.04 6.91 -1.24
C GLY A 165 -5.81 5.82 -2.00
N LEU A 166 -5.28 4.59 -2.07
CA LEU A 166 -5.98 3.45 -2.68
C LEU A 166 -7.23 3.07 -1.87
N ILE A 167 -7.14 3.04 -0.54
CA ILE A 167 -8.28 2.76 0.35
C ILE A 167 -9.34 3.85 0.22
N VAL A 168 -8.95 5.13 0.25
CA VAL A 168 -9.88 6.26 0.08
C VAL A 168 -10.48 6.29 -1.33
N GLY A 169 -9.68 6.05 -2.36
CA GLY A 169 -10.13 5.98 -3.75
C GLY A 169 -11.17 4.87 -3.94
N ALA A 170 -10.91 3.69 -3.39
CA ALA A 170 -11.85 2.58 -3.42
C ALA A 170 -13.13 2.84 -2.60
N MET A 171 -13.03 3.55 -1.47
CA MET A 171 -14.18 4.03 -0.71
C MET A 171 -15.08 4.93 -1.55
N LEU A 172 -14.50 5.89 -2.26
CA LEU A 172 -15.23 6.84 -3.09
C LEU A 172 -15.80 6.18 -4.35
N ALA A 173 -15.07 5.24 -4.96
CA ALA A 173 -15.47 4.50 -6.15
C ALA A 173 -16.58 3.47 -5.89
N CYS A 174 -16.51 2.74 -4.77
CA CYS A 174 -17.36 1.58 -4.48
C CYS A 174 -18.37 1.83 -3.35
N GLY A 175 -18.33 2.99 -2.70
CA GLY A 175 -19.20 3.39 -1.60
C GLY A 175 -18.57 3.23 -0.21
N PHE A 176 -19.06 4.00 0.76
CA PHE A 176 -18.41 4.21 2.06
C PHE A 176 -18.31 2.95 2.95
N GLY A 177 -19.37 2.13 3.02
CA GLY A 177 -19.53 0.94 3.89
C GLY A 177 -18.28 0.33 4.54
N VAL A 178 -17.82 -0.82 4.03
CA VAL A 178 -16.64 -1.55 4.58
C VAL A 178 -15.37 -0.70 4.61
N TRP A 179 -15.23 0.23 3.66
CA TRP A 179 -14.00 1.00 3.49
C TRP A 179 -13.76 1.99 4.63
N ILE A 180 -14.80 2.48 5.30
CA ILE A 180 -14.67 3.25 6.55
C ILE A 180 -13.99 2.39 7.63
N ALA A 181 -14.45 1.14 7.82
CA ALA A 181 -13.84 0.24 8.80
C ALA A 181 -12.36 -0.05 8.44
N CYS A 182 -12.08 -0.24 7.15
CA CYS A 182 -10.70 -0.36 6.66
C CYS A 182 -9.86 0.87 7.01
N LEU A 183 -10.37 2.10 6.83
CA LEU A 183 -9.66 3.32 7.19
C LEU A 183 -9.40 3.45 8.69
N VAL A 184 -10.42 3.17 9.52
CA VAL A 184 -10.32 3.24 10.98
C VAL A 184 -9.24 2.30 11.51
N VAL A 185 -9.02 1.15 10.88
CA VAL A 185 -7.94 0.21 11.23
C VAL A 185 -6.61 0.62 10.58
N ALA A 186 -6.62 0.99 9.30
CA ALA A 186 -5.41 1.24 8.52
C ALA A 186 -4.67 2.51 8.98
N VAL A 187 -5.38 3.60 9.26
CA VAL A 187 -4.78 4.89 9.65
C VAL A 187 -3.93 4.78 10.92
N PRO A 188 -4.42 4.31 12.08
CA PRO A 188 -3.59 4.21 13.28
C PRO A 188 -2.43 3.23 13.11
N TRP A 189 -2.64 2.13 12.38
CA TRP A 189 -1.57 1.18 12.07
C TRP A 189 -0.46 1.83 11.22
N LEU A 190 -0.82 2.56 10.16
CA LEU A 190 0.11 3.28 9.31
C LEU A 190 0.85 4.37 10.07
N LEU A 191 0.15 5.16 10.89
CA LEU A 191 0.78 6.20 11.71
C LEU A 191 1.80 5.62 12.70
N ARG A 192 1.48 4.46 13.32
CA ARG A 192 2.44 3.75 14.17
C ARG A 192 3.66 3.30 13.37
N ARG A 193 3.46 2.76 12.16
CA ARG A 193 4.55 2.31 11.27
C ARG A 193 5.46 3.47 10.87
N VAL A 194 4.88 4.59 10.44
CA VAL A 194 5.61 5.83 10.11
C VAL A 194 6.48 6.27 11.29
N ARG A 195 5.95 6.31 12.52
CA ARG A 195 6.73 6.72 13.70
C ARG A 195 7.91 5.79 13.98
N VAL A 196 7.69 4.47 13.88
CA VAL A 196 8.76 3.49 14.09
C VAL A 196 9.84 3.63 13.02
N GLU A 197 9.46 3.79 11.76
CA GLU A 197 10.41 3.93 10.65
C GLU A 197 11.16 5.26 10.71
N ASP A 198 10.48 6.38 11.00
CA ASP A 198 11.13 7.68 11.20
C ASP A 198 12.14 7.61 12.36
N GLY A 199 11.82 6.89 13.45
CA GLY A 199 12.74 6.69 14.57
C GLY A 199 13.98 5.86 14.21
N LEU A 200 13.81 4.80 13.40
CA LEU A 200 14.92 4.00 12.91
C LEU A 200 15.82 4.79 11.95
N MET A 201 15.22 5.56 11.04
CA MET A 201 15.98 6.41 10.11
C MET A 201 16.72 7.53 10.84
N ALA A 202 16.10 8.16 11.84
CA ALA A 202 16.77 9.16 12.68
C ALA A 202 17.94 8.54 13.45
N ALA A 203 17.79 7.34 14.00
CA ALA A 203 18.87 6.64 14.69
C ALA A 203 20.02 6.25 13.76
N GLN A 204 19.73 5.93 12.50
CA GLN A 204 20.73 5.48 11.52
C GLN A 204 21.46 6.64 10.83
N PHE A 205 20.75 7.70 10.45
CA PHE A 205 21.26 8.77 9.59
C PHE A 205 21.41 10.13 10.29
N GLY A 206 20.89 10.27 11.52
CA GLY A 206 21.01 11.47 12.34
C GLY A 206 20.63 12.75 11.62
N ALA A 207 21.55 13.72 11.60
CA ALA A 207 21.32 15.06 11.06
C ALA A 207 20.93 15.08 9.57
N ALA A 208 21.41 14.13 8.76
CA ALA A 208 21.02 14.04 7.35
C ALA A 208 19.54 13.73 7.19
N TYR A 209 19.01 12.84 8.04
CA TYR A 209 17.58 12.53 8.05
C TYR A 209 16.75 13.65 8.65
N ASP A 210 17.24 14.34 9.68
CA ASP A 210 16.52 15.50 10.25
C ASP A 210 16.37 16.64 9.23
N ALA A 211 17.40 16.91 8.43
CA ALA A 211 17.32 17.88 7.32
C ALA A 211 16.27 17.47 6.29
N TYR A 212 16.30 16.21 5.85
CA TYR A 212 15.29 15.64 4.94
C TYR A 212 13.87 15.68 5.54
N ARG A 213 13.73 15.40 6.84
CA ARG A 213 12.45 15.42 7.57
C ARG A 213 11.83 16.81 7.65
N ALA A 214 12.67 17.85 7.72
CA ALA A 214 12.22 19.24 7.73
C ALA A 214 11.65 19.67 6.37
N GLU A 215 12.25 19.19 5.28
CA GLU A 215 11.89 19.57 3.92
C GLU A 215 10.69 18.78 3.36
N VAL A 216 10.66 17.46 3.60
CA VAL A 216 9.70 16.56 2.96
C VAL A 216 8.64 16.10 3.96
N PRO A 217 7.33 16.25 3.66
CA PRO A 217 6.24 15.82 4.56
C PRO A 217 6.14 14.29 4.65
N ALA A 218 5.51 13.78 5.72
CA ALA A 218 5.43 12.33 5.97
C ALA A 218 4.54 11.58 4.95
N LEU A 219 3.29 12.03 4.77
CA LEU A 219 2.25 11.28 4.03
C LEU A 219 1.47 12.13 3.01
N ILE A 220 1.19 13.40 3.30
CA ILE A 220 0.41 14.25 2.37
C ILE A 220 1.39 15.22 1.70
N PRO A 221 1.48 15.22 0.35
CA PRO A 221 2.33 16.15 -0.37
C PRO A 221 1.96 17.59 -0.03
N ARG A 222 2.95 18.44 0.24
CA ARG A 222 2.72 19.87 0.40
C ARG A 222 2.56 20.49 -0.99
N ILE A 223 1.54 21.32 -1.18
CA ILE A 223 1.33 22.10 -2.41
C ILE A 223 2.32 23.30 -2.51
N ARG A 224 3.33 23.35 -1.64
CA ARG A 224 4.37 24.40 -1.69
C ARG A 224 5.53 23.90 -2.56
N PRO A 225 5.95 24.64 -3.60
CA PRO A 225 7.16 24.30 -4.33
C PRO A 225 8.31 24.27 -3.33
N ALA A 226 9.06 23.16 -3.27
CA ALA A 226 10.31 23.14 -2.54
C ALA A 226 11.17 24.28 -3.08
N ALA A 227 11.39 25.31 -2.27
CA ALA A 227 12.31 26.39 -2.59
C ALA A 227 13.63 25.71 -2.96
N ARG A 228 14.05 25.86 -4.22
CA ARG A 228 15.24 25.22 -4.79
C ARG A 228 16.43 25.48 -3.85
N ALA A 229 16.85 24.48 -3.08
CA ALA A 229 18.17 24.44 -2.47
C ALA A 229 19.21 24.13 -3.57
N ARG A 230 19.34 25.03 -4.55
CA ARG A 230 20.56 25.16 -5.33
C ARG A 230 21.50 26.02 -4.50
N GLY A 231 22.49 25.41 -3.85
CA GLY A 231 23.56 26.20 -3.23
C GLY A 231 24.31 25.64 -2.04
N ARG A 232 24.35 24.33 -1.78
CA ARG A 232 25.32 23.78 -0.80
C ARG A 232 26.24 22.76 -1.47
N ARG A 233 27.41 23.26 -1.89
CA ARG A 233 28.63 22.46 -2.07
C ARG A 233 28.93 21.77 -0.73
N PRO A 234 29.29 20.47 -0.68
CA PRO A 234 29.80 19.87 0.54
C PRO A 234 31.12 20.55 0.93
N PRO A 235 31.31 20.96 2.21
CA PRO A 235 32.60 21.44 2.68
C PRO A 235 33.54 20.24 2.86
N GLY A 236 34.67 20.25 2.14
CA GLY A 236 35.80 19.35 2.43
C GLY A 236 36.21 18.40 1.30
N ALA A 237 36.62 18.93 0.14
CA ALA A 237 37.60 18.24 -0.69
C ALA A 237 38.98 18.85 -0.38
N PRO A 238 39.99 18.06 0.01
CA PRO A 238 41.33 18.59 0.27
C PRO A 238 41.92 19.16 -1.02
N SER A 239 42.49 20.36 -0.95
CA SER A 239 43.35 20.91 -1.98
C SER A 239 44.62 20.06 -2.05
N MET A 240 44.80 19.30 -3.13
CA MET A 240 46.15 18.92 -3.54
C MET A 240 46.77 20.15 -4.23
N GLY A 241 47.80 20.69 -3.60
CA GLY A 241 48.63 21.78 -4.07
C GLY A 241 49.83 21.89 -3.16
#